data_AF-A0A4S4KU57-F1
#
_entry.id   AF-A0A4S4KU57-F1
#
_cell.length_a   1.000
_cell.length_b   1.000
_cell.length_c   1.000
_cell.angle_alpha   90.00
_cell.angle_beta   90.00
_cell.angle_gamma   90.00
#
_symmetry.space_group_name_H-M   'P 1'
#
loop_
_entity.id
_entity.type
_entity.pdbx_description
1 polymer ?
#
loop_
_entity_poly.entity_id
_entity_poly.type
_entity_poly.pdbx_seq_one_letter_code
_entity_poly.pdbx_strand_id
1 'polypeptide(L)'
;MSIQEAGSHSAQQSGLDPLDTPARAVHKMDVGGGLVLPGDFAEALAVTSKAKSTFPERQDDLYRRGEQLILESVESGVTAMRAHVEVDTTVKMACLDVGLKLKEYFAAISEVQLSVFAQDPLFNGGSDVPGQNYELLALAAARPGVEAVGSAPYVEHSVEAAKKNILLLFQLAEKYSLHLDFHLDYNLDPSSEPLIWFVLDHMRDRIRLGAWRRIQHVCIGHATRLTLWTDDEWTRFSKAVHDDGLPVSLVGLPQSDIYMMGRNVPYPGPPRGTLNAVRLAKEHSLKVALAVNNVGNAFTPQGSPDPLALCALGIALFQVGTRVDCQILLVSPPLLPIRGGEGELFLFI
;
A
#
# COMPACT_ATOMS: atom_id res chain seq x y z
N MET A 1 -3.23 0.12 4.38
CA MET A 1 -3.26 0.37 5.81
C MET A 1 -2.67 -0.85 6.46
N SER A 2 -1.60 -0.63 7.19
CA SER A 2 -1.28 -1.55 8.25
C SER A 2 -2.50 -1.60 9.19
N ILE A 3 -3.10 -2.79 9.42
CA ILE A 3 -4.23 -3.03 10.38
C ILE A 3 -4.02 -2.32 11.74
N GLN A 4 -2.77 -1.98 12.00
CA GLN A 4 -2.16 -1.21 13.05
C GLN A 4 -2.57 0.25 13.24
N GLU A 5 -3.33 0.94 12.38
CA GLU A 5 -3.39 2.43 12.46
C GLU A 5 -4.77 3.09 12.48
N ALA A 6 -5.88 2.34 12.44
CA ALA A 6 -7.20 2.94 12.70
C ALA A 6 -7.32 3.33 14.18
N GLY A 7 -7.76 4.54 14.52
CA GLY A 7 -7.93 5.01 15.92
C GLY A 7 -9.06 4.27 16.65
N SER A 8 -8.94 4.08 17.98
CA SER A 8 -9.98 3.43 18.79
C SER A 8 -10.80 4.42 19.62
N HIS A 9 -12.12 4.18 19.75
CA HIS A 9 -12.98 4.87 20.71
C HIS A 9 -13.54 3.90 21.76
N SER A 10 -13.62 4.37 23.01
CA SER A 10 -14.45 3.81 24.07
C SER A 10 -15.76 4.58 24.14
N ALA A 11 -16.90 3.88 24.12
CA ALA A 11 -18.22 4.50 24.18
C ALA A 11 -18.76 4.54 25.63
N GLN A 12 -19.20 5.73 26.09
CA GLN A 12 -20.22 5.88 27.11
C GLN A 12 -21.25 6.94 26.68
N GLN A 13 -22.53 6.63 26.90
CA GLN A 13 -23.75 7.29 26.37
C GLN A 13 -24.13 8.61 27.07
N SER A 14 -24.79 9.53 26.35
CA SER A 14 -26.24 9.86 26.49
C SER A 14 -26.61 11.29 26.02
N GLY A 15 -27.80 11.44 25.42
CA GLY A 15 -28.48 12.73 25.19
C GLY A 15 -28.59 13.15 23.71
N LEU A 16 -29.80 13.09 23.15
CA LEU A 16 -30.12 13.58 21.80
C LEU A 16 -30.51 15.06 21.86
N ASP A 17 -29.80 15.92 21.11
CA ASP A 17 -30.21 17.29 20.75
C ASP A 17 -30.17 17.43 19.21
N PRO A 18 -31.23 17.90 18.51
CA PRO A 18 -31.33 17.78 17.04
C PRO A 18 -30.44 18.74 16.23
N LEU A 19 -29.49 19.45 16.86
CA LEU A 19 -28.57 20.37 16.20
C LEU A 19 -27.09 19.96 16.33
N ASP A 20 -26.81 18.77 16.87
CA ASP A 20 -25.44 18.32 17.13
C ASP A 20 -25.02 17.16 16.19
N THR A 21 -24.52 17.49 15.00
CA THR A 21 -23.41 16.78 14.33
C THR A 21 -22.98 17.58 13.07
N PRO A 22 -21.67 17.63 12.74
CA PRO A 22 -20.75 16.51 12.84
C PRO A 22 -19.47 16.81 13.65
N ALA A 23 -19.53 16.63 14.96
CA ALA A 23 -18.33 16.42 15.78
C ALA A 23 -17.63 15.06 15.49
N ARG A 24 -18.25 14.18 14.69
CA ARG A 24 -17.69 12.87 14.31
C ARG A 24 -16.44 12.93 13.42
N ALA A 25 -16.22 14.03 12.69
CA ALA A 25 -15.06 14.16 11.80
C ALA A 25 -13.78 14.62 12.53
N VAL A 26 -13.93 15.39 13.61
CA VAL A 26 -12.78 15.98 14.35
C VAL A 26 -12.14 14.95 15.30
N HIS A 27 -12.91 13.96 15.75
CA HIS A 27 -12.40 12.91 16.66
C HIS A 27 -11.67 11.74 15.96
N LYS A 28 -11.73 11.63 14.62
CA LYS A 28 -10.99 10.62 13.85
C LYS A 28 -9.47 10.85 13.80
N MET A 29 -8.98 11.98 14.33
CA MET A 29 -7.56 12.35 14.35
C MET A 29 -6.82 11.96 15.64
N ASP A 30 -7.48 11.32 16.61
CA ASP A 30 -6.84 10.97 17.89
C ASP A 30 -6.28 9.53 17.88
N VAL A 31 -5.11 9.37 17.26
CA VAL A 31 -4.18 8.27 17.55
C VAL A 31 -3.51 8.53 18.91
N GLY A 32 -4.30 8.59 19.98
CA GLY A 32 -3.84 8.68 21.37
C GLY A 32 -2.75 9.72 21.65
N GLY A 33 -2.80 10.87 20.97
CA GLY A 33 -1.60 11.68 20.79
C GLY A 33 -1.77 13.05 20.14
N GLY A 34 -2.93 13.70 20.22
CA GLY A 34 -3.09 15.13 19.89
C GLY A 34 -2.92 15.48 18.39
N LEU A 35 -3.32 16.71 18.03
CA LEU A 35 -3.21 17.22 16.65
C LEU A 35 -1.76 17.13 16.14
N VAL A 36 -1.52 16.26 15.15
CA VAL A 36 -0.22 16.11 14.48
C VAL A 36 0.00 17.27 13.53
N LEU A 37 0.90 18.21 13.85
CA LEU A 37 1.67 19.04 12.93
C LEU A 37 2.99 19.48 13.60
N PRO A 38 4.17 19.50 12.92
CA PRO A 38 4.41 19.43 11.47
C PRO A 38 5.40 18.29 11.08
N GLY A 39 4.90 17.06 10.82
CA GLY A 39 5.76 15.87 10.75
C GLY A 39 6.16 15.40 9.36
N ASP A 40 7.45 15.55 9.02
CA ASP A 40 8.07 14.99 7.82
C ASP A 40 8.12 13.44 7.84
N PHE A 41 8.70 12.81 6.81
CA PHE A 41 8.77 11.35 6.73
C PHE A 41 9.48 10.71 7.94
N ALA A 42 10.52 11.35 8.46
CA ALA A 42 11.26 10.83 9.61
C ALA A 42 10.42 10.90 10.89
N GLU A 43 9.70 11.99 11.11
CA GLU A 43 8.78 12.11 12.24
C GLU A 43 7.62 11.10 12.15
N ALA A 44 7.01 10.97 10.97
CA ALA A 44 5.93 10.02 10.74
C ALA A 44 6.38 8.58 11.05
N LEU A 45 7.59 8.20 10.64
CA LEU A 45 8.19 6.91 10.96
C LEU A 45 8.41 6.73 12.47
N ALA A 46 8.89 7.76 13.16
CA ALA A 46 9.14 7.72 14.61
C ALA A 46 7.85 7.56 15.44
N VAL A 47 6.81 8.34 15.11
CA VAL A 47 5.49 8.24 15.77
C VAL A 47 4.89 6.86 15.57
N THR A 48 4.95 6.37 14.34
CA THR A 48 4.44 5.05 13.95
C THR A 48 5.19 3.92 14.67
N SER A 49 6.53 3.99 14.73
CA SER A 49 7.36 3.02 15.46
C SER A 49 7.00 2.95 16.95
N LYS A 50 6.74 4.10 17.57
CA LYS A 50 6.30 4.17 18.98
C LYS A 50 4.95 3.49 19.18
N ALA A 51 3.96 3.75 18.32
CA ALA A 51 2.66 3.09 18.39
C ALA A 51 2.78 1.56 18.23
N LYS A 52 3.57 1.12 17.24
CA LYS A 52 3.86 -0.29 16.92
C LYS A 52 4.37 -1.11 18.09
N SER A 53 5.24 -0.53 18.91
CA SER A 53 5.84 -1.21 20.08
C SER A 53 4.81 -1.80 21.05
N THR A 54 3.57 -1.27 21.07
CA THR A 54 2.53 -1.71 22.00
C THR A 54 1.66 -2.84 21.46
N PHE A 55 1.74 -3.16 20.17
CA PHE A 55 0.83 -4.10 19.52
C PHE A 55 0.93 -5.55 20.00
N PRO A 56 2.12 -6.13 20.26
CA PRO A 56 2.22 -7.49 20.77
C PRO A 56 1.46 -7.70 22.09
N GLU A 57 1.40 -6.65 22.92
CA GLU A 57 0.77 -6.65 24.24
C GLU A 57 -0.71 -6.25 24.19
N ARG A 58 -1.17 -5.67 23.07
CA ARG A 58 -2.51 -5.09 22.91
C ARG A 58 -3.24 -5.60 21.66
N GLN A 59 -3.18 -6.91 21.42
CA GLN A 59 -3.82 -7.51 20.24
C GLN A 59 -5.34 -7.30 20.15
N ASP A 60 -6.04 -7.18 21.28
CA ASP A 60 -7.49 -6.88 21.29
C ASP A 60 -7.78 -5.47 20.78
N ASP A 61 -6.91 -4.50 21.08
CA ASP A 61 -7.01 -3.16 20.52
C ASP A 61 -6.69 -3.17 19.01
N LEU A 62 -5.62 -3.87 18.61
CA LEU A 62 -5.28 -4.08 17.21
C LEU A 62 -6.43 -4.72 16.41
N TYR A 63 -7.10 -5.73 16.99
CA TYR A 63 -8.25 -6.39 16.38
C TYR A 63 -9.41 -5.41 16.19
N ARG A 64 -9.81 -4.66 17.23
CA ARG A 64 -10.91 -3.69 17.15
C ARG A 64 -10.66 -2.63 16.07
N ARG A 65 -9.41 -2.18 15.94
CA ARG A 65 -9.01 -1.15 14.96
C ARG A 65 -9.07 -1.71 13.55
N GLY A 66 -8.57 -2.93 13.33
CA GLY A 66 -8.73 -3.65 12.07
C GLY A 66 -10.18 -3.94 11.71
N GLU A 67 -10.98 -4.39 12.68
CA GLU A 67 -12.41 -4.65 12.50
C GLU A 67 -13.15 -3.40 12.07
N GLN A 68 -12.92 -2.28 12.77
CA GLN A 68 -13.53 -1.00 12.44
C GLN A 68 -13.17 -0.57 11.01
N LEU A 69 -11.91 -0.67 10.63
CA LEU A 69 -11.48 -0.31 9.28
C LEU A 69 -12.19 -1.14 8.21
N ILE A 70 -12.16 -2.47 8.35
CA ILE A 70 -12.74 -3.37 7.37
C ILE A 70 -14.25 -3.14 7.29
N LEU A 71 -14.91 -2.96 8.43
CA LEU A 71 -16.34 -2.64 8.47
C LEU A 71 -16.66 -1.31 7.78
N GLU A 72 -15.95 -0.22 8.08
CA GLU A 72 -16.17 1.08 7.43
C GLU A 72 -15.90 1.01 5.91
N SER A 73 -14.94 0.17 5.49
CA SER A 73 -14.66 -0.09 4.07
C SER A 73 -15.83 -0.82 3.40
N VAL A 74 -16.35 -1.87 4.04
CA VAL A 74 -17.50 -2.65 3.55
C VAL A 74 -18.77 -1.79 3.51
N GLU A 75 -18.99 -0.94 4.50
CA GLU A 75 -20.09 0.05 4.49
C GLU A 75 -19.98 1.04 3.32
N SER A 76 -18.76 1.27 2.84
CA SER A 76 -18.47 2.08 1.63
C SER A 76 -18.55 1.27 0.33
N GLY A 77 -18.98 0.00 0.40
CA GLY A 77 -19.18 -0.86 -0.77
C GLY A 77 -17.94 -1.64 -1.21
N VAL A 78 -16.88 -1.70 -0.40
CA VAL A 78 -15.70 -2.52 -0.69
C VAL A 78 -16.04 -4.00 -0.53
N THR A 79 -15.89 -4.78 -1.60
CA THR A 79 -16.12 -6.23 -1.61
C THR A 79 -14.83 -7.04 -1.58
N ALA A 80 -13.71 -6.41 -1.93
CA ALA A 80 -12.40 -7.02 -1.93
C ALA A 80 -11.32 -6.01 -1.54
N MET A 81 -10.35 -6.47 -0.76
CA MET A 81 -9.21 -5.67 -0.33
C MET A 81 -7.94 -6.50 -0.21
N ARG A 82 -6.79 -5.84 -0.36
CA ARG A 82 -5.50 -6.38 0.09
C ARG A 82 -5.03 -5.53 1.25
N ALA A 83 -4.76 -6.15 2.40
CA ALA A 83 -4.22 -5.48 3.56
C ALA A 83 -2.74 -5.83 3.76
N HIS A 84 -1.88 -4.83 3.89
CA HIS A 84 -0.52 -5.02 4.40
C HIS A 84 -0.56 -5.33 5.90
N VAL A 85 0.09 -6.42 6.29
CA VAL A 85 0.29 -6.80 7.69
C VAL A 85 1.77 -6.86 7.97
N GLU A 86 2.27 -5.90 8.75
CA GLU A 86 3.70 -5.81 8.99
C GLU A 86 4.21 -6.93 9.90
N VAL A 87 5.42 -7.37 9.60
CA VAL A 87 6.16 -8.37 10.37
C VAL A 87 7.60 -7.92 10.50
N ASP A 88 8.01 -7.67 11.75
CA ASP A 88 9.36 -7.21 12.08
C ASP A 88 9.71 -7.57 13.53
N THR A 89 10.90 -7.18 13.96
CA THR A 89 11.38 -7.43 15.33
C THR A 89 10.62 -6.67 16.42
N THR A 90 9.85 -5.64 16.09
CA THR A 90 9.02 -4.84 17.01
C THR A 90 7.65 -5.49 17.21
N VAL A 91 6.90 -5.71 16.13
CA VAL A 91 5.52 -6.23 16.18
C VAL A 91 5.45 -7.75 16.14
N LYS A 92 6.56 -8.42 15.85
CA LYS A 92 6.65 -9.89 15.70
C LYS A 92 5.59 -10.37 14.71
N MET A 93 4.72 -11.31 15.12
CA MET A 93 3.62 -11.84 14.31
C MET A 93 2.26 -11.23 14.66
N ALA A 94 2.19 -10.27 15.60
CA ALA A 94 0.92 -9.81 16.16
C ALA A 94 -0.07 -9.31 15.09
N CYS A 95 0.44 -8.62 14.08
CA CYS A 95 -0.39 -8.03 13.02
C CYS A 95 -0.88 -9.07 12.02
N LEU A 96 -0.05 -10.07 11.71
CA LEU A 96 -0.47 -11.22 10.92
C LEU A 96 -1.50 -12.07 11.67
N ASP A 97 -1.26 -12.36 12.95
CA ASP A 97 -2.17 -13.19 13.75
C ASP A 97 -3.55 -12.53 13.90
N VAL A 98 -3.62 -11.20 14.08
CA VAL A 98 -4.88 -10.44 14.05
C VAL A 98 -5.48 -10.38 12.65
N GLY A 99 -4.68 -10.11 11.62
CA GLY A 99 -5.15 -10.05 10.24
C GLY A 99 -5.79 -11.36 9.76
N LEU A 100 -5.23 -12.51 10.14
CA LEU A 100 -5.79 -13.83 9.83
C LEU A 100 -7.17 -14.04 10.48
N LYS A 101 -7.35 -13.61 11.73
CA LYS A 101 -8.65 -13.67 12.42
C LYS A 101 -9.69 -12.78 11.73
N LEU A 102 -9.30 -11.56 11.37
CA LEU A 102 -10.19 -10.62 10.68
C LEU A 102 -10.57 -11.13 9.28
N LYS A 103 -9.61 -11.66 8.53
CA LYS A 103 -9.86 -12.30 7.24
C LYS A 103 -10.93 -13.39 7.35
N GLU A 104 -10.83 -14.26 8.35
CA GLU A 104 -11.83 -15.30 8.59
C GLU A 104 -13.19 -14.71 8.98
N TYR A 105 -13.21 -13.72 9.88
CA TYR A 105 -14.42 -13.07 10.36
C TYR A 105 -15.22 -12.37 9.25
N PHE A 106 -14.55 -11.70 8.32
CA PHE A 106 -15.19 -10.94 7.23
C PHE A 106 -15.43 -11.74 5.95
N ALA A 107 -15.01 -13.01 5.87
CA ALA A 107 -15.04 -13.81 4.65
C ALA A 107 -16.42 -13.96 3.98
N ALA A 108 -17.51 -13.75 4.73
CA ALA A 108 -18.87 -13.80 4.20
C ALA A 108 -19.30 -12.54 3.43
N ILE A 109 -18.64 -11.40 3.66
CA ILE A 109 -19.05 -10.09 3.13
C ILE A 109 -17.94 -9.33 2.40
N SER A 110 -16.67 -9.68 2.62
CA SER A 110 -15.53 -9.10 1.90
C SER A 110 -14.39 -10.10 1.78
N GLU A 111 -13.76 -10.14 0.61
CA GLU A 111 -12.49 -10.87 0.43
C GLU A 111 -11.33 -10.03 0.97
N VAL A 112 -10.66 -10.51 2.02
CA VAL A 112 -9.50 -9.83 2.62
C VAL A 112 -8.24 -10.62 2.28
N GLN A 113 -7.45 -10.15 1.32
CA GLN A 113 -6.15 -10.74 1.02
C GLN A 113 -5.08 -10.17 1.96
N LEU A 114 -4.23 -11.02 2.54
CA LEU A 114 -3.15 -10.56 3.40
C LEU A 114 -1.81 -10.54 2.66
N SER A 115 -1.14 -9.38 2.70
CA SER A 115 0.24 -9.21 2.29
C SER A 115 1.13 -9.05 3.51
N VAL A 116 1.94 -10.05 3.83
CA VAL A 116 2.96 -9.87 4.88
C VAL A 116 4.01 -8.89 4.37
N PHE A 117 4.29 -7.85 5.16
CA PHE A 117 5.01 -6.69 4.65
C PHE A 117 6.20 -6.30 5.54
N ALA A 118 7.34 -6.06 4.91
CA ALA A 118 8.53 -5.51 5.58
C ALA A 118 8.62 -4.00 5.35
N GLN A 119 8.20 -3.24 6.37
CA GLN A 119 8.33 -1.78 6.41
C GLN A 119 9.74 -1.34 6.85
N ASP A 120 10.42 -2.18 7.63
CA ASP A 120 11.80 -1.96 8.11
C ASP A 120 12.82 -2.71 7.23
N PRO A 121 14.12 -2.31 7.25
CA PRO A 121 15.18 -2.98 6.49
C PRO A 121 15.23 -4.50 6.73
N LEU A 122 15.43 -5.25 5.66
CA LEU A 122 15.64 -6.70 5.73
C LEU A 122 17.09 -7.04 6.09
N PHE A 123 18.02 -6.13 5.81
CA PHE A 123 19.42 -6.28 6.13
C PHE A 123 19.78 -5.50 7.39
N ASN A 124 20.70 -6.05 8.19
CA ASN A 124 21.29 -5.29 9.28
C ASN A 124 22.20 -4.20 8.71
N GLY A 125 22.24 -3.02 9.32
CA GLY A 125 22.97 -1.86 8.81
C GLY A 125 24.42 -2.20 8.41
N GLY A 126 24.72 -2.10 7.11
CA GLY A 126 26.04 -2.35 6.52
C GLY A 126 26.39 -3.81 6.23
N SER A 127 25.46 -4.76 6.44
CA SER A 127 25.64 -6.18 6.12
C SER A 127 24.84 -6.56 4.87
N ASP A 128 25.41 -7.42 4.04
CA ASP A 128 24.70 -8.07 2.92
C ASP A 128 23.99 -9.37 3.33
N VAL A 129 24.10 -9.75 4.60
CA VAL A 129 23.43 -10.92 5.16
C VAL A 129 22.04 -10.50 5.65
N PRO A 130 20.96 -11.18 5.20
CA PRO A 130 19.62 -10.91 5.70
C PRO A 130 19.56 -11.02 7.22
N GLY A 131 18.92 -10.05 7.86
CA GLY A 131 18.78 -9.96 9.31
C GLY A 131 17.50 -10.62 9.83
N GLN A 132 17.21 -10.38 11.11
CA GLN A 132 16.09 -11.00 11.81
C GLN A 132 14.72 -10.60 11.23
N ASN A 133 14.57 -9.39 10.68
CA ASN A 133 13.35 -8.97 9.99
C ASN A 133 13.05 -9.87 8.79
N TYR A 134 14.05 -10.27 8.02
CA TYR A 134 13.88 -11.23 6.92
C TYR A 134 13.47 -12.62 7.41
N GLU A 135 14.08 -13.11 8.49
CA GLU A 135 13.71 -14.41 9.07
C GLU A 135 12.23 -14.43 9.48
N LEU A 136 11.77 -13.36 10.13
CA LEU A 136 10.37 -13.21 10.51
C LEU A 136 9.45 -13.12 9.28
N LEU A 137 9.81 -12.31 8.28
CA LEU A 137 9.05 -12.22 7.03
C LEU A 137 8.95 -13.58 6.32
N ALA A 138 10.04 -14.35 6.28
CA ALA A 138 10.07 -15.66 5.65
C ALA A 138 9.21 -16.71 6.40
N LEU A 139 9.13 -16.62 7.73
CA LEU A 139 8.22 -17.43 8.56
C LEU A 139 6.76 -17.03 8.33
N ALA A 140 6.50 -15.73 8.26
CA ALA A 140 5.17 -15.18 8.01
C ALA A 140 4.65 -15.55 6.61
N ALA A 141 5.49 -15.45 5.58
CA ALA A 141 5.16 -15.83 4.21
C ALA A 141 4.79 -17.32 4.05
N ALA A 142 5.22 -18.17 4.97
CA ALA A 142 4.88 -19.60 4.98
C ALA A 142 3.52 -19.90 5.66
N ARG A 143 2.86 -18.90 6.27
CA ARG A 143 1.63 -19.10 7.03
C ARG A 143 0.43 -19.33 6.09
N PRO A 144 -0.43 -20.32 6.35
CA PRO A 144 -1.69 -20.46 5.64
C PRO A 144 -2.54 -19.19 5.76
N GLY A 145 -3.17 -18.77 4.67
CA GLY A 145 -3.97 -17.53 4.62
C GLY A 145 -3.17 -16.27 4.28
N VAL A 146 -1.85 -16.36 4.10
CA VAL A 146 -1.03 -15.33 3.47
C VAL A 146 -0.99 -15.58 1.97
N GLU A 147 -1.23 -14.53 1.18
CA GLU A 147 -1.33 -14.65 -0.28
C GLU A 147 -0.40 -13.70 -1.02
N ALA A 148 0.16 -12.71 -0.33
CA ALA A 148 1.15 -11.79 -0.87
C ALA A 148 2.32 -11.59 0.11
N VAL A 149 3.49 -11.26 -0.44
CA VAL A 149 4.67 -10.85 0.33
C VAL A 149 5.19 -9.54 -0.26
N GLY A 150 5.52 -8.61 0.62
CA GLY A 150 5.93 -7.28 0.21
C GLY A 150 7.00 -6.63 1.07
N SER A 151 7.58 -5.56 0.54
CA SER A 151 8.58 -4.75 1.21
C SER A 151 8.64 -3.33 0.66
N ALA A 152 9.35 -2.46 1.38
CA ALA A 152 9.75 -1.14 0.94
C ALA A 152 11.26 -1.08 0.65
N PRO A 153 11.77 -1.40 -0.56
CA PRO A 153 13.20 -1.45 -0.82
C PRO A 153 13.98 -0.15 -0.54
N TYR A 154 13.30 0.99 -0.56
CA TYR A 154 13.91 2.30 -0.30
C TYR A 154 14.32 2.53 1.16
N VAL A 155 13.91 1.66 2.11
CA VAL A 155 14.38 1.77 3.51
C VAL A 155 15.77 1.16 3.70
N GLU A 156 16.26 0.42 2.70
CA GLU A 156 17.59 -0.15 2.74
C GLU A 156 18.69 0.92 2.67
N HIS A 157 19.84 0.60 3.25
CA HIS A 157 20.95 1.54 3.39
C HIS A 157 21.66 1.90 2.07
N SER A 158 21.39 1.18 0.98
CA SER A 158 21.99 1.40 -0.35
C SER A 158 21.08 0.88 -1.46
N VAL A 159 21.31 1.36 -2.68
CA VAL A 159 20.62 0.88 -3.90
C VAL A 159 20.90 -0.61 -4.14
N GLU A 160 22.12 -1.06 -3.87
CA GLU A 160 22.51 -2.46 -3.98
C GLU A 160 21.76 -3.34 -2.96
N ALA A 161 21.60 -2.85 -1.72
CA ALA A 161 20.80 -3.54 -0.71
C ALA A 161 19.31 -3.53 -1.07
N ALA A 162 18.77 -2.44 -1.63
CA ALA A 162 17.40 -2.37 -2.14
C ALA A 162 17.16 -3.40 -3.27
N LYS A 163 18.12 -3.57 -4.19
CA LYS A 163 18.07 -4.62 -5.21
C LYS A 163 18.09 -6.01 -4.59
N LYS A 164 18.94 -6.28 -3.60
CA LYS A 164 18.97 -7.56 -2.88
C LYS A 164 17.67 -7.83 -2.12
N ASN A 165 17.06 -6.81 -1.53
CA ASN A 165 15.75 -6.89 -0.90
C ASN A 165 14.72 -7.40 -1.91
N ILE A 166 14.61 -6.76 -3.09
CA ILE A 166 13.72 -7.21 -4.18
C ILE A 166 13.96 -8.69 -4.52
N LEU A 167 15.22 -9.13 -4.62
CA LEU A 167 15.54 -10.53 -4.92
C LEU A 167 15.05 -11.51 -3.86
N LEU A 168 15.17 -11.17 -2.57
CA LEU A 168 14.66 -11.99 -1.47
C LEU A 168 13.14 -12.15 -1.56
N LEU A 169 12.40 -11.09 -1.89
CA LEU A 169 10.96 -11.14 -2.04
C LEU A 169 10.56 -12.05 -3.20
N PHE A 170 11.24 -11.94 -4.36
CA PHE A 170 11.00 -12.87 -5.46
C PHE A 170 11.26 -14.33 -5.06
N GLN A 171 12.29 -14.62 -4.26
CA GLN A 171 12.55 -15.98 -3.76
C GLN A 171 11.43 -16.48 -2.85
N LEU A 172 10.91 -15.64 -1.95
CA LEU A 172 9.79 -15.99 -1.07
C LEU A 172 8.51 -16.23 -1.87
N ALA A 173 8.19 -15.34 -2.82
CA ALA A 173 7.01 -15.46 -3.66
C ALA A 173 7.04 -16.74 -4.49
N GLU A 174 8.17 -17.06 -5.11
CA GLU A 174 8.33 -18.32 -5.85
C GLU A 174 8.22 -19.54 -4.92
N LYS A 175 8.85 -19.51 -3.75
CA LYS A 175 8.84 -20.62 -2.80
C LYS A 175 7.42 -20.95 -2.33
N TYR A 176 6.64 -19.94 -1.96
CA TYR A 176 5.33 -20.09 -1.32
C TYR A 176 4.14 -19.82 -2.25
N SER A 177 4.37 -19.57 -3.53
CA SER A 177 3.33 -19.29 -4.53
C SER A 177 2.50 -18.02 -4.25
N LEU A 178 3.18 -16.94 -3.84
CA LEU A 178 2.55 -15.69 -3.42
C LEU A 178 2.55 -14.63 -4.54
N HIS A 179 1.70 -13.62 -4.39
CA HIS A 179 1.87 -12.34 -5.08
C HIS A 179 3.05 -11.55 -4.50
N LEU A 180 3.61 -10.66 -5.31
CA LEU A 180 4.60 -9.68 -4.89
C LEU A 180 3.95 -8.31 -4.75
N ASP A 181 4.37 -7.57 -3.74
CA ASP A 181 3.81 -6.27 -3.42
C ASP A 181 4.89 -5.30 -2.94
N PHE A 182 5.32 -4.37 -3.79
CA PHE A 182 6.41 -3.46 -3.46
C PHE A 182 5.89 -2.05 -3.23
N HIS A 183 6.29 -1.43 -2.12
CA HIS A 183 6.36 0.02 -2.06
C HIS A 183 7.68 0.45 -2.71
N LEU A 184 7.60 0.92 -3.97
CA LEU A 184 8.79 1.13 -4.79
C LEU A 184 8.92 2.60 -5.18
N ASP A 185 10.18 3.04 -5.38
CA ASP A 185 10.48 4.32 -6.03
C ASP A 185 9.77 5.52 -5.35
N TYR A 186 9.72 5.53 -4.01
CA TYR A 186 9.00 6.50 -3.18
C TYR A 186 9.82 7.76 -2.86
N ASN A 187 10.08 8.57 -3.88
CA ASN A 187 10.73 9.87 -3.76
C ASN A 187 10.35 10.79 -4.94
N LEU A 188 10.90 12.02 -4.96
CA LEU A 188 10.84 12.94 -6.11
C LEU A 188 12.24 13.44 -6.52
N ASP A 189 13.21 12.52 -6.62
CA ASP A 189 14.58 12.82 -7.01
C ASP A 189 14.87 12.28 -8.43
N PRO A 190 14.97 13.13 -9.48
CA PRO A 190 15.24 12.66 -10.83
C PRO A 190 16.58 11.93 -10.97
N SER A 191 17.53 12.14 -10.06
CA SER A 191 18.83 11.46 -10.06
C SER A 191 18.80 10.06 -9.44
N SER A 192 17.76 9.73 -8.66
CA SER A 192 17.63 8.39 -8.07
C SER A 192 17.36 7.35 -9.16
N GLU A 193 18.01 6.19 -9.08
CA GLU A 193 17.77 5.06 -9.98
C GLU A 193 16.33 4.53 -9.81
N PRO A 194 15.51 4.48 -10.88
CA PRO A 194 14.18 3.87 -10.81
C PRO A 194 14.29 2.34 -10.77
N LEU A 195 14.06 1.75 -9.60
CA LEU A 195 14.21 0.32 -9.34
C LEU A 195 13.16 -0.53 -10.06
N ILE A 196 12.08 0.06 -10.56
CA ILE A 196 11.07 -0.63 -11.37
C ILE A 196 11.69 -1.42 -12.54
N TRP A 197 12.75 -0.92 -13.19
CA TRP A 197 13.42 -1.64 -14.27
C TRP A 197 14.06 -2.94 -13.77
N PHE A 198 14.69 -2.90 -12.60
CA PHE A 198 15.26 -4.08 -11.96
C PHE A 198 14.19 -5.13 -11.64
N VAL A 199 13.00 -4.68 -11.21
CA VAL A 199 11.84 -5.57 -11.01
C VAL A 199 11.41 -6.21 -12.33
N LEU A 200 11.21 -5.42 -13.39
CA LEU A 200 10.77 -5.94 -14.70
C LEU A 200 11.76 -6.95 -15.29
N ASP A 201 13.06 -6.69 -15.19
CA ASP A 201 14.09 -7.60 -15.68
C ASP A 201 14.01 -8.96 -14.96
N HIS A 202 13.82 -8.94 -13.64
CA HIS A 202 13.67 -10.15 -12.83
C HIS A 202 12.34 -10.88 -13.04
N MET A 203 11.28 -10.17 -13.45
CA MET A 203 10.05 -10.80 -13.91
C MET A 203 10.29 -11.53 -15.24
N ARG A 204 10.91 -10.84 -16.19
CA ARG A 204 11.20 -11.38 -17.53
C ARG A 204 12.05 -12.64 -17.46
N ASP A 205 13.10 -12.63 -16.63
CA ASP A 205 13.97 -13.79 -16.46
C ASP A 205 13.20 -15.00 -15.91
N ARG A 206 12.32 -14.79 -14.92
CA ARG A 206 11.48 -15.87 -14.36
C ARG A 206 10.45 -16.40 -15.34
N ILE A 207 9.89 -15.54 -16.19
CA ILE A 207 9.00 -15.97 -17.27
C ILE A 207 9.77 -16.83 -18.29
N ARG A 208 10.94 -16.36 -18.74
CA ARG A 208 11.80 -17.08 -19.68
C ARG A 208 12.26 -18.44 -19.14
N LEU A 209 12.57 -18.51 -17.85
CA LEU A 209 12.98 -19.74 -17.17
C LEU A 209 11.79 -20.65 -16.78
N GLY A 210 10.55 -20.24 -17.02
CA GLY A 210 9.33 -20.99 -16.65
C GLY A 210 9.02 -20.99 -15.14
N ALA A 211 9.81 -20.29 -14.33
CA ALA A 211 9.63 -20.14 -12.89
C ALA A 211 8.42 -19.25 -12.51
N TRP A 212 7.93 -18.44 -13.45
CA TRP A 212 6.77 -17.56 -13.23
C TRP A 212 5.49 -18.28 -12.82
N ARG A 213 5.34 -19.59 -13.12
CA ARG A 213 4.16 -20.36 -12.71
C ARG A 213 3.92 -20.40 -11.19
N ARG A 214 4.93 -20.01 -10.40
CA ARG A 214 4.89 -19.93 -8.94
C ARG A 214 4.77 -18.48 -8.44
N ILE A 215 4.65 -17.48 -9.30
CA ILE A 215 4.41 -16.09 -8.90
C ILE A 215 3.15 -15.63 -9.63
N GLN A 216 2.18 -15.15 -8.87
CA GLN A 216 0.87 -14.86 -9.43
C GLN A 216 0.84 -13.49 -10.14
N HIS A 217 1.32 -12.44 -9.46
CA HIS A 217 1.27 -11.05 -9.95
C HIS A 217 2.27 -10.17 -9.17
N VAL A 218 2.70 -9.05 -9.77
CA VAL A 218 3.50 -8.02 -9.08
C VAL A 218 2.68 -6.73 -8.97
N CYS A 219 2.47 -6.27 -7.75
CA CYS A 219 1.89 -4.97 -7.46
C CYS A 219 3.01 -3.97 -7.10
N ILE A 220 2.94 -2.76 -7.66
CA ILE A 220 3.85 -1.66 -7.36
C ILE A 220 3.03 -0.51 -6.80
N GLY A 221 3.10 -0.31 -5.48
CA GLY A 221 2.51 0.83 -4.80
C GLY A 221 3.42 2.07 -4.89
N HIS A 222 2.78 3.24 -4.82
CA HIS A 222 3.40 4.55 -4.87
C HIS A 222 4.05 4.89 -6.22
N ALA A 223 5.27 4.40 -6.46
CA ALA A 223 6.08 4.71 -7.65
C ALA A 223 6.13 6.22 -7.98
N THR A 224 6.18 7.07 -6.95
CA THR A 224 6.09 8.53 -7.08
C THR A 224 7.23 9.11 -7.91
N ARG A 225 8.42 8.51 -7.86
CA ARG A 225 9.56 8.90 -8.69
C ARG A 225 9.29 8.72 -10.19
N LEU A 226 8.40 7.80 -10.58
CA LEU A 226 8.05 7.62 -11.98
C LEU A 226 7.22 8.78 -12.52
N THR A 227 6.62 9.61 -11.65
CA THR A 227 5.89 10.82 -12.06
C THR A 227 6.80 11.89 -12.68
N LEU A 228 8.12 11.77 -12.51
CA LEU A 228 9.13 12.63 -13.12
C LEU A 228 9.51 12.19 -14.55
N TRP A 229 9.04 11.03 -15.00
CA TRP A 229 9.34 10.52 -16.33
C TRP A 229 8.73 11.37 -17.45
N THR A 230 9.48 11.41 -18.54
CA THR A 230 9.04 11.89 -19.84
C THR A 230 8.07 10.90 -20.52
N ASP A 231 7.39 11.36 -21.56
CA ASP A 231 6.47 10.52 -22.36
C ASP A 231 7.20 9.35 -23.03
N ASP A 232 8.46 9.56 -23.43
CA ASP A 232 9.30 8.51 -24.03
C ASP A 232 9.64 7.42 -23.00
N GLU A 233 9.91 7.80 -21.75
CA GLU A 233 10.17 6.84 -20.66
C GLU A 233 8.92 6.03 -20.32
N TRP A 234 7.75 6.67 -20.25
CA TRP A 234 6.48 5.95 -20.06
C TRP A 234 6.14 5.03 -21.23
N THR A 235 6.41 5.46 -22.47
CA THR A 235 6.25 4.64 -23.67
C THR A 235 7.17 3.42 -23.64
N ARG A 236 8.43 3.61 -23.24
CA ARG A 236 9.39 2.52 -23.03
C ARG A 236 8.91 1.54 -21.95
N PHE A 237 8.40 2.05 -20.84
CA PHE A 237 7.88 1.21 -19.75
C PHE A 237 6.67 0.40 -20.19
N SER A 238 5.69 1.04 -20.84
CA SER A 238 4.53 0.36 -21.43
C SER A 238 4.94 -0.75 -22.40
N LYS A 239 5.88 -0.47 -23.30
CA LYS A 239 6.39 -1.48 -24.24
C LYS A 239 7.02 -2.66 -23.52
N ALA A 240 7.85 -2.42 -22.51
CA ALA A 240 8.49 -3.49 -21.73
C ALA A 240 7.45 -4.35 -21.00
N VAL A 241 6.39 -3.76 -20.47
CA VAL A 241 5.30 -4.51 -19.81
C VAL A 241 4.52 -5.36 -20.81
N HIS A 242 4.13 -4.79 -21.95
CA HIS A 242 3.26 -5.45 -22.92
C HIS A 242 3.96 -6.48 -23.79
N ASP A 243 5.13 -6.16 -24.35
CA ASP A 243 5.85 -7.06 -25.26
C ASP A 243 6.25 -8.37 -24.55
N ASP A 244 6.63 -8.28 -23.27
CA ASP A 244 7.03 -9.42 -22.46
C ASP A 244 5.85 -10.06 -21.71
N GLY A 245 4.64 -9.52 -21.84
CA GLY A 245 3.43 -10.00 -21.17
C GLY A 245 3.54 -10.01 -19.64
N LEU A 246 4.22 -9.02 -19.05
CA LEU A 246 4.52 -8.98 -17.62
C LEU A 246 3.23 -8.72 -16.81
N PRO A 247 2.85 -9.61 -15.87
CA PRO A 247 1.69 -9.39 -15.01
C PRO A 247 2.08 -8.47 -13.84
N VAL A 248 2.17 -7.17 -14.17
CA VAL A 248 2.44 -6.08 -13.24
C VAL A 248 1.25 -5.12 -13.22
N SER A 249 1.02 -4.49 -12.06
CA SER A 249 0.08 -3.37 -11.94
C SER A 249 0.65 -2.30 -11.04
N LEU A 250 0.29 -1.06 -11.33
CA LEU A 250 0.66 0.11 -10.54
C LEU A 250 -0.51 0.50 -9.63
N VAL A 251 -0.23 0.95 -8.42
CA VAL A 251 -1.24 1.46 -7.49
C VAL A 251 -0.82 2.84 -7.00
N GLY A 252 -1.54 3.86 -7.46
CA GLY A 252 -1.36 5.24 -6.99
C GLY A 252 -2.07 5.45 -5.66
N LEU A 253 -1.42 6.16 -4.74
CA LEU A 253 -1.89 6.33 -3.35
C LEU A 253 -2.03 7.83 -3.04
N PRO A 254 -2.90 8.56 -3.76
CA PRO A 254 -2.83 10.00 -3.88
C PRO A 254 -2.96 10.74 -2.54
N GLN A 255 -3.77 10.25 -1.60
CA GLN A 255 -3.93 10.89 -0.29
C GLN A 255 -2.62 10.93 0.51
N SER A 256 -1.84 9.83 0.49
CA SER A 256 -0.54 9.75 1.16
C SER A 256 0.55 10.43 0.35
N ASP A 257 0.60 10.15 -0.95
CA ASP A 257 1.63 10.66 -1.85
C ASP A 257 1.69 12.19 -1.82
N ILE A 258 0.55 12.87 -2.02
CA ILE A 258 0.51 14.34 -2.06
C ILE A 258 0.80 14.97 -0.69
N TYR A 259 0.55 14.26 0.40
CA TYR A 259 0.80 14.75 1.76
C TYR A 259 2.28 14.60 2.16
N MET A 260 2.95 13.56 1.66
CA MET A 260 4.33 13.24 2.00
C MET A 260 5.36 13.81 1.02
N MET A 261 5.03 13.85 -0.27
CA MET A 261 5.99 14.21 -1.30
C MET A 261 6.28 15.71 -1.36
N GLY A 262 7.55 16.05 -1.59
CA GLY A 262 7.93 17.38 -2.03
C GLY A 262 7.85 18.51 -0.99
N ARG A 263 7.77 18.17 0.30
CA ARG A 263 7.68 19.13 1.42
C ARG A 263 8.79 20.18 1.48
N ASN A 264 9.98 19.82 1.00
CA ASN A 264 11.16 20.70 1.00
C ASN A 264 11.37 21.44 -0.34
N VAL A 265 10.44 21.29 -1.30
CA VAL A 265 10.55 21.96 -2.60
C VAL A 265 10.03 23.40 -2.48
N PRO A 266 10.85 24.42 -2.77
CA PRO A 266 10.42 25.82 -2.69
C PRO A 266 9.36 26.16 -3.74
N TYR A 267 8.69 27.30 -3.58
CA TYR A 267 7.69 27.81 -4.53
C TYR A 267 8.22 27.80 -5.99
N PRO A 268 7.44 27.33 -6.98
CA PRO A 268 6.00 27.06 -6.96
C PRO A 268 5.55 25.77 -6.27
N GLY A 269 6.48 25.01 -5.68
CA GLY A 269 6.22 23.76 -4.97
C GLY A 269 6.57 22.53 -5.81
N PRO A 270 6.42 21.34 -5.23
CA PRO A 270 6.69 20.10 -5.94
C PRO A 270 5.66 19.82 -7.05
N PRO A 271 5.98 18.92 -8.00
CA PRO A 271 4.92 18.29 -8.79
C PRO A 271 3.93 17.59 -7.85
N ARG A 272 2.73 17.25 -8.36
CA ARG A 272 1.67 16.57 -7.58
C ARG A 272 2.19 15.33 -6.85
N GLY A 273 3.16 14.62 -7.44
CA GLY A 273 3.90 13.56 -6.76
C GLY A 273 3.13 12.26 -6.57
N THR A 274 2.08 12.01 -7.35
CA THR A 274 1.32 10.75 -7.37
C THR A 274 1.02 10.33 -8.82
N LEU A 275 0.86 9.02 -9.05
CA LEU A 275 0.62 8.47 -10.39
C LEU A 275 -0.69 8.97 -10.99
N ASN A 276 -0.64 9.47 -12.23
CA ASN A 276 -1.84 9.84 -12.98
C ASN A 276 -2.48 8.59 -13.60
N ALA A 277 -3.31 7.89 -12.83
CA ALA A 277 -3.95 6.64 -13.25
C ALA A 277 -4.69 6.75 -14.58
N VAL A 278 -5.41 7.85 -14.80
CA VAL A 278 -6.19 8.06 -16.04
C VAL A 278 -5.28 8.16 -17.26
N ARG A 279 -4.19 8.92 -17.13
CA ARG A 279 -3.17 9.04 -18.18
C ARG A 279 -2.51 7.69 -18.48
N LEU A 280 -2.04 7.01 -17.44
CA LEU A 280 -1.34 5.73 -17.59
C LEU A 280 -2.24 4.65 -18.22
N ALA A 281 -3.51 4.62 -17.86
CA ALA A 281 -4.48 3.70 -18.47
C ALA A 281 -4.78 4.05 -19.94
N LYS A 282 -5.03 5.33 -20.26
CA LYS A 282 -5.49 5.74 -21.61
C LYS A 282 -4.38 5.86 -22.64
N GLU A 283 -3.25 6.43 -22.25
CA GLU A 283 -2.15 6.74 -23.17
C GLU A 283 -1.14 5.59 -23.25
N HIS A 284 -1.00 4.83 -22.16
CA HIS A 284 0.02 3.79 -22.05
C HIS A 284 -0.56 2.39 -21.88
N SER A 285 -1.89 2.23 -21.82
CA SER A 285 -2.57 0.93 -21.65
C SER A 285 -2.10 0.14 -20.42
N LEU A 286 -1.59 0.82 -19.39
CA LEU A 286 -1.07 0.18 -18.20
C LEU A 286 -2.19 -0.18 -17.24
N LYS A 287 -2.06 -1.32 -16.54
CA LYS A 287 -2.93 -1.68 -15.42
C LYS A 287 -2.57 -0.81 -14.22
N VAL A 288 -3.48 0.11 -13.88
CA VAL A 288 -3.30 1.04 -12.76
C VAL A 288 -4.59 1.16 -11.94
N ALA A 289 -4.46 1.18 -10.63
CA ALA A 289 -5.53 1.52 -9.69
C ALA A 289 -5.16 2.77 -8.88
N LEU A 290 -6.18 3.41 -8.31
CA LEU A 290 -6.02 4.24 -7.12
C LEU A 290 -6.47 3.46 -5.88
N ALA A 291 -5.87 3.74 -4.73
CA ALA A 291 -6.31 3.15 -3.48
C ALA A 291 -6.05 4.00 -2.23
N VAL A 292 -6.70 3.60 -1.14
CA VAL A 292 -6.55 4.23 0.18
C VAL A 292 -5.43 3.51 0.92
N ASN A 293 -4.26 4.14 0.95
CA ASN A 293 -3.12 3.61 1.69
C ASN A 293 -3.38 3.68 3.20
N ASN A 294 -3.54 4.88 3.75
CA ASN A 294 -3.65 5.08 5.19
C ASN A 294 -4.87 5.92 5.54
N VAL A 295 -5.45 5.68 6.72
CA VAL A 295 -6.57 6.47 7.25
C VAL A 295 -6.24 6.88 8.68
N GLY A 296 -6.09 8.18 8.91
CA GLY A 296 -5.94 8.75 10.25
C GLY A 296 -4.61 8.43 10.92
N ASN A 297 -3.52 8.27 10.16
CA ASN A 297 -2.18 8.00 10.69
C ASN A 297 -1.21 9.17 10.43
N ALA A 298 0.05 9.03 10.86
CA ALA A 298 1.06 10.08 10.69
C ALA A 298 1.45 10.36 9.22
N PHE A 299 1.27 9.38 8.33
CA PHE A 299 1.54 9.51 6.88
C PHE A 299 0.34 10.05 6.09
N THR A 300 -0.87 10.04 6.66
CA THR A 300 -2.12 10.47 6.04
C THR A 300 -3.13 10.74 7.16
N PRO A 301 -3.03 11.92 7.82
CA PRO A 301 -3.91 12.26 8.94
C PRO A 301 -5.37 12.51 8.51
N GLN A 302 -5.59 12.72 7.21
CA GLN A 302 -6.90 12.99 6.60
C GLN A 302 -7.49 11.76 5.89
N GLY A 303 -8.78 11.83 5.58
CA GLY A 303 -9.44 10.88 4.67
C GLY A 303 -10.31 9.84 5.37
N SER A 304 -11.02 9.07 4.55
CA SER A 304 -11.89 7.97 4.95
C SER A 304 -11.45 6.69 4.23
N PRO A 305 -11.85 5.51 4.71
CA PRO A 305 -11.61 4.25 3.99
C PRO A 305 -12.45 4.10 2.71
N ASP A 306 -13.37 5.04 2.43
CA ASP A 306 -14.20 5.04 1.22
C ASP A 306 -13.36 5.25 -0.07
N PRO A 307 -13.25 4.24 -0.96
CA PRO A 307 -12.55 4.39 -2.24
C PRO A 307 -13.26 5.36 -3.20
N LEU A 308 -14.56 5.61 -3.08
CA LEU A 308 -15.28 6.55 -3.94
C LEU A 308 -14.77 7.99 -3.74
N ALA A 309 -14.31 8.33 -2.54
CA ALA A 309 -13.67 9.60 -2.25
C ALA A 309 -12.40 9.83 -3.09
N LEU A 310 -11.70 8.75 -3.49
CA LEU A 310 -10.53 8.84 -4.38
C LEU A 310 -10.90 9.25 -5.79
N CYS A 311 -12.10 8.90 -6.27
CA CYS A 311 -12.55 9.30 -7.60
C CYS A 311 -12.69 10.82 -7.69
N ALA A 312 -13.36 11.44 -6.71
CA ALA A 312 -13.49 12.89 -6.65
C ALA A 312 -12.12 13.58 -6.53
N LEU A 313 -11.22 13.04 -5.70
CA LEU A 313 -9.85 13.53 -5.58
C LEU A 313 -9.08 13.39 -6.91
N GLY A 314 -9.18 12.25 -7.59
CA GLY A 314 -8.52 11.97 -8.86
C GLY A 314 -9.01 12.87 -10.00
N ILE A 315 -10.31 13.16 -10.07
CA ILE A 315 -10.90 14.15 -11.00
C ILE A 315 -10.20 15.50 -10.85
N ALA A 316 -10.12 16.00 -9.62
CA ALA A 316 -9.51 17.30 -9.32
C ALA A 316 -7.98 17.28 -9.57
N LEU A 317 -7.30 16.23 -9.10
CA LEU A 317 -5.86 16.08 -9.24
C LEU A 317 -5.44 15.94 -10.69
N PHE A 318 -6.15 15.19 -11.52
CA PHE A 318 -5.72 14.91 -12.89
C PHE A 318 -6.40 15.81 -13.92
N GLN A 319 -7.35 16.66 -13.51
CA GLN A 319 -8.09 17.57 -14.39
C GLN A 319 -8.85 16.80 -15.48
N VAL A 320 -9.48 15.71 -15.06
CA VAL A 320 -10.27 14.80 -15.91
C VAL A 320 -11.72 14.79 -15.43
N GLY A 321 -12.61 14.10 -16.14
CA GLY A 321 -14.02 14.06 -15.69
C GLY A 321 -15.01 13.44 -16.69
N THR A 322 -14.52 12.81 -17.75
CA THR A 322 -15.39 12.02 -18.62
C THR A 322 -15.84 10.74 -17.91
N ARG A 323 -16.92 10.12 -18.40
CA ARG A 323 -17.40 8.83 -17.85
C ARG A 323 -16.31 7.77 -17.84
N VAL A 324 -15.47 7.72 -18.88
CA VAL A 324 -14.34 6.78 -18.98
C VAL A 324 -13.28 7.08 -17.92
N ASP A 325 -12.98 8.36 -17.68
CA ASP A 325 -12.01 8.74 -16.64
C ASP A 325 -12.51 8.31 -15.25
N CYS A 326 -13.77 8.55 -14.93
CA CYS A 326 -14.37 8.11 -13.66
C CYS A 326 -14.36 6.58 -13.52
N GLN A 327 -14.60 5.84 -14.61
CA GLN A 327 -14.51 4.38 -14.60
C GLN A 327 -13.07 3.92 -14.29
N ILE A 328 -12.06 4.52 -14.90
CA ILE A 328 -10.65 4.21 -14.60
C ILE A 328 -10.30 4.51 -13.15
N LEU A 329 -10.82 5.61 -12.59
CA LEU A 329 -10.55 6.01 -11.20
C LEU A 329 -11.26 5.12 -10.17
N LEU A 330 -12.32 4.43 -10.55
CA LEU A 330 -13.12 3.56 -9.67
C LEU A 330 -12.75 2.08 -9.80
N VAL A 331 -12.30 1.64 -10.98
CA VAL A 331 -11.99 0.25 -11.26
C VAL A 331 -10.58 -0.05 -10.79
N SER A 332 -10.45 -1.14 -10.04
CA SER A 332 -9.16 -1.77 -9.83
C SER A 332 -8.91 -2.80 -10.92
N PRO A 333 -7.70 -2.84 -11.53
CA PRO A 333 -7.29 -3.99 -12.30
C PRO A 333 -7.44 -5.24 -11.44
N PRO A 334 -7.54 -6.45 -12.03
CA PRO A 334 -7.47 -7.69 -11.27
C PRO A 334 -6.07 -7.81 -10.64
N LEU A 335 -5.89 -7.15 -9.49
CA LEU A 335 -4.76 -7.30 -8.56
C LEU A 335 -4.86 -8.65 -7.82
N LEU A 336 -6.07 -9.23 -7.87
CA LEU A 336 -6.47 -10.55 -7.41
C LEU A 336 -7.11 -11.31 -8.58
N PRO A 337 -6.83 -12.61 -8.76
CA PRO A 337 -7.80 -13.51 -9.36
C PRO A 337 -8.95 -13.72 -8.36
N ILE A 338 -9.87 -12.75 -8.28
CA ILE A 338 -11.07 -12.83 -7.43
C ILE A 338 -12.00 -13.88 -8.01
N ARG A 339 -12.78 -14.55 -7.15
CA ARG A 339 -13.84 -15.48 -7.56
C ARG A 339 -14.99 -14.81 -8.36
N GLY A 340 -14.98 -13.49 -8.55
CA GLY A 340 -15.93 -12.71 -9.34
C GLY A 340 -15.23 -11.89 -10.43
N GLY A 341 -15.85 -11.76 -11.60
CA GLY A 341 -15.29 -11.12 -12.79
C GLY A 341 -15.11 -9.59 -12.69
N GLU A 342 -14.72 -8.97 -13.81
CA GLU A 342 -14.43 -7.53 -13.94
C GLU A 342 -15.55 -6.63 -13.34
N GLY A 343 -15.19 -5.70 -12.43
CA GLY A 343 -16.11 -4.67 -11.94
C GLY A 343 -16.22 -4.46 -10.41
N GLU A 344 -15.33 -5.03 -9.59
CA GLU A 344 -15.39 -4.87 -8.13
C GLU A 344 -14.71 -3.60 -7.61
N LEU A 345 -15.29 -2.99 -6.57
CA LEU A 345 -14.68 -1.90 -5.79
C LEU A 345 -13.59 -2.50 -4.89
N PHE A 346 -12.35 -2.17 -5.23
CA PHE A 346 -11.18 -2.74 -4.58
C PHE A 346 -10.50 -1.69 -3.71
N LEU A 347 -10.24 -2.05 -2.46
CA LEU A 347 -9.41 -1.23 -1.58
C LEU A 347 -8.04 -1.90 -1.44
N PHE A 348 -7.03 -1.28 -2.04
CA PHE A 348 -5.65 -1.63 -1.72
C PHE A 348 -5.28 -0.87 -0.45
N ILE A 349 -5.30 -1.62 0.64
CA ILE A 349 -5.01 -1.19 1.99
C ILE A 349 -3.53 -1.46 2.18
#